data_AF-A0A2H3BJP2-F1
#
_entry.id   AF-A0A2H3BJP2-F1
#
_cell.length_a   1.000
_cell.length_b   1.000
_cell.length_c   1.000
_cell.angle_alpha   90.00
_cell.angle_beta   90.00
_cell.angle_gamma   90.00
#
_symmetry.space_group_name_H-M   'P 1'
#
loop_
_entity.id
_entity.type
_entity.pdbx_description
1 polymer ?
#
loop_
_entity_poly.entity_id
_entity_poly.type
_entity_poly.pdbx_seq_one_letter_code
_entity_poly.pdbx_strand_id
1 'polypeptide(L)'
;MKSSVLETQTALPEADHHTDYSEQPHPPIHSLPPEILFEIFLLAIKDSDPYNILDLLPDGPQLLEKVCLRWQDIVWGCAALWSTFKVDKAPRPKAIGPKLLLDALQRTGQSELSFTIHLSNTPAC
;
A
#
# COMPACT_ATOMS: atom_id res chain seq x y z
N MET A 1 73.65 1.92 32.17
CA MET A 1 73.31 3.09 33.01
C MET A 1 72.11 3.79 32.40
N LYS A 2 70.96 3.73 33.12
CA LYS A 2 69.79 4.65 33.17
C LYS A 2 69.14 5.04 31.81
N SER A 3 68.00 4.45 31.38
CA SER A 3 66.56 4.70 31.72
C SER A 3 65.88 5.16 30.41
N SER A 4 64.85 4.58 29.78
CA SER A 4 63.56 3.96 30.20
C SER A 4 62.68 4.94 30.98
N VAL A 5 61.39 5.23 30.68
CA VAL A 5 60.39 4.83 29.66
C VAL A 5 59.13 5.70 29.94
N LEU A 6 58.25 5.85 28.93
CA LEU A 6 56.79 6.19 28.92
C LEU A 6 56.28 7.28 29.88
N GLU A 7 55.79 8.42 29.38
CA GLU A 7 54.45 8.63 28.79
C GLU A 7 53.28 8.09 29.63
N THR A 8 52.62 9.07 30.23
CA THR A 8 51.51 9.02 31.17
C THR A 8 50.30 8.27 30.61
N GLN A 9 49.89 7.27 31.37
CA GLN A 9 48.60 6.59 31.33
C GLN A 9 47.43 7.59 31.39
N THR A 10 46.48 7.50 30.47
CA THR A 10 45.08 7.83 30.77
C THR A 10 44.22 6.71 30.19
N ALA A 11 43.83 5.82 31.08
CA ALA A 11 42.82 4.80 30.84
C ALA A 11 41.47 5.50 30.64
N LEU A 12 40.82 5.25 29.50
CA LEU A 12 39.37 5.36 29.39
C LEU A 12 38.78 3.94 29.44
N PRO A 13 37.71 3.71 30.21
CA PRO A 13 37.10 2.40 30.34
C PRO A 13 36.39 1.99 29.04
N GLU A 14 36.59 0.73 28.69
CA GLU A 14 35.85 -0.02 27.70
C GLU A 14 34.34 0.08 27.99
N ALA A 15 33.58 0.59 27.04
CA ALA A 15 32.13 0.45 27.01
C ALA A 15 31.79 -0.48 25.85
N ASP A 16 31.82 -1.79 26.12
CA ASP A 16 31.16 -2.80 25.29
C ASP A 16 29.66 -2.53 25.31
N HIS A 17 29.21 -1.67 24.40
CA HIS A 17 27.80 -1.59 24.02
C HIS A 17 27.50 -2.73 23.06
N HIS A 18 27.47 -3.95 23.60
CA HIS A 18 26.79 -5.06 22.95
C HIS A 18 25.28 -4.79 23.08
N THR A 19 24.76 -3.90 22.24
CA THR A 19 23.31 -3.79 22.03
C THR A 19 22.86 -5.07 21.37
N ASP A 20 22.32 -5.97 22.19
CA ASP A 20 21.42 -7.05 21.81
C ASP A 20 20.22 -6.42 21.07
N TYR A 21 20.35 -6.31 19.75
CA TYR A 21 19.22 -6.00 18.88
C TYR A 21 18.34 -7.24 18.86
N SER A 22 17.47 -7.36 19.87
CA SER A 22 16.36 -8.31 19.87
C SER A 22 15.70 -8.26 18.50
N GLU A 23 15.86 -9.34 17.71
CA GLU A 23 15.17 -9.51 16.43
C GLU A 23 13.67 -9.36 16.68
N GLN A 24 13.12 -8.20 16.29
CA GLN A 24 11.67 -8.01 16.28
C GLN A 24 11.12 -8.99 15.25
N PRO A 25 10.28 -9.96 15.65
CA PRO A 25 9.75 -10.93 14.70
C PRO A 25 8.99 -10.17 13.62
N HIS A 26 9.44 -10.32 12.37
CA HIS A 26 8.76 -9.72 11.24
C HIS A 26 7.32 -10.24 11.20
N PRO A 27 6.31 -9.37 11.01
CA PRO A 27 4.93 -9.79 10.85
C PRO A 27 4.84 -10.93 9.81
N PRO A 28 4.13 -12.03 10.09
CA PRO A 28 4.10 -13.20 9.21
C PRO A 28 3.72 -12.87 7.75
N ILE A 29 2.93 -11.81 7.56
CA ILE A 29 2.50 -11.31 6.26
C ILE A 29 3.67 -10.91 5.34
N HIS A 30 4.83 -10.54 5.90
CA HIS A 30 6.02 -10.24 5.11
C HIS A 30 6.78 -11.49 4.65
N SER A 31 6.52 -12.65 5.25
CA SER A 31 7.11 -13.93 4.80
C SER A 31 6.32 -14.60 3.67
N LEU A 32 5.08 -14.17 3.43
CA LEU A 32 4.24 -14.74 2.37
C LEU A 32 4.82 -14.44 0.98
N PRO A 33 4.71 -15.35 0.00
CA PRO A 33 4.98 -15.04 -1.39
C PRO A 33 4.03 -13.95 -1.93
N PRO A 34 4.44 -13.15 -2.94
CA PRO A 34 3.59 -12.12 -3.53
C PRO A 34 2.28 -12.69 -4.11
N GLU A 35 2.30 -13.93 -4.62
CA GLU A 35 1.11 -14.61 -5.15
C GLU A 35 0.06 -14.85 -4.06
N ILE A 36 0.49 -15.23 -2.86
CA ILE A 36 -0.41 -15.46 -1.73
C ILE A 36 -0.98 -14.13 -1.22
N LEU A 37 -0.16 -13.08 -1.15
CA LEU A 37 -0.65 -11.73 -0.81
C LEU A 37 -1.67 -11.24 -1.82
N PHE A 38 -1.42 -11.46 -3.10
CA PHE A 38 -2.34 -11.11 -4.17
C PHE A 38 -3.70 -11.82 -4.02
N GLU A 39 -3.72 -13.14 -3.77
CA GLU A 39 -4.96 -13.88 -3.54
C GLU A 39 -5.73 -13.35 -2.31
N ILE A 40 -5.01 -13.02 -1.23
CA ILE A 40 -5.61 -12.38 -0.05
C ILE A 40 -6.27 -11.04 -0.43
N PHE A 41 -5.59 -10.21 -1.22
CA PHE A 41 -6.12 -8.92 -1.65
C PHE A 41 -7.35 -9.07 -2.54
N LEU A 42 -7.34 -10.02 -3.47
CA LEU A 42 -8.49 -10.32 -4.32
C LEU A 42 -9.70 -10.74 -3.49
N LEU A 43 -9.52 -11.64 -2.53
CA LEU A 43 -10.60 -12.09 -1.65
C LEU A 43 -11.13 -10.93 -0.80
N ALA A 44 -10.23 -10.15 -0.20
CA ALA A 44 -10.60 -9.03 0.66
C ALA A 44 -11.43 -7.96 -0.07
N ILE A 45 -11.16 -7.71 -1.37
CA ILE A 45 -11.89 -6.74 -2.18
C ILE A 45 -13.17 -7.35 -2.78
N LYS A 46 -13.14 -8.61 -3.25
CA LYS A 46 -14.31 -9.26 -3.87
C LYS A 46 -15.42 -9.58 -2.88
N ASP A 47 -15.08 -9.90 -1.64
CA ASP A 47 -16.08 -10.20 -0.60
C ASP A 47 -16.78 -8.93 -0.08
N SER A 48 -16.25 -7.75 -0.40
CA SER A 48 -16.88 -6.46 -0.11
C SER A 48 -17.74 -5.95 -1.28
N ASP A 49 -18.64 -5.00 -0.98
CA ASP A 49 -19.33 -4.26 -2.04
C ASP A 49 -18.31 -3.62 -3.00
N PRO A 50 -18.60 -3.53 -4.32
CA PRO A 50 -17.70 -2.88 -5.26
C PRO A 50 -17.35 -1.46 -4.79
N TYR A 51 -16.04 -1.18 -4.74
CA TYR A 51 -15.54 0.11 -4.29
C TYR A 51 -15.91 1.21 -5.28
N ASN A 52 -16.17 2.42 -4.79
CA ASN A 52 -16.44 3.57 -5.66
C ASN A 52 -15.13 4.29 -6.01
N ILE A 53 -14.74 4.27 -7.28
CA ILE A 53 -13.52 4.97 -7.75
C ILE A 53 -13.55 6.48 -7.51
N LEU A 54 -14.75 7.05 -7.36
CA LEU A 54 -14.94 8.48 -7.17
C LEU A 54 -15.01 8.87 -5.69
N ASP A 55 -15.09 7.95 -4.74
CA ASP A 55 -15.20 8.30 -3.31
C ASP A 55 -13.98 9.02 -2.79
N LEU A 56 -14.16 9.96 -1.83
CA LEU A 56 -13.05 10.72 -1.24
C LEU A 56 -12.17 9.85 -0.33
N LEU A 57 -12.81 8.93 0.39
CA LEU A 57 -12.10 8.02 1.29
C LEU A 57 -11.48 6.89 0.45
N PRO A 58 -10.24 6.48 0.74
CA PRO A 58 -9.62 5.36 0.05
C PRO A 58 -10.41 4.09 0.33
N ASP A 59 -10.72 3.34 -0.73
CA ASP A 59 -11.42 2.07 -0.67
C ASP A 59 -10.80 1.10 -1.69
N GLY A 60 -11.10 -0.19 -1.54
CA GLY A 60 -10.63 -1.25 -2.42
C GLY A 60 -9.10 -1.22 -2.62
N PRO A 61 -8.61 -1.27 -3.87
CA PRO A 61 -7.18 -1.29 -4.17
C PRO A 61 -6.43 -0.07 -3.61
N GLN A 62 -7.07 1.11 -3.58
CA GLN A 62 -6.43 2.35 -3.12
C GLN A 62 -6.09 2.32 -1.62
N LEU A 63 -6.80 1.50 -0.84
CA LEU A 63 -6.50 1.31 0.58
C LEU A 63 -5.22 0.47 0.74
N LEU A 64 -5.09 -0.59 -0.06
CA LEU A 64 -3.96 -1.51 -0.02
C LEU A 64 -2.64 -0.84 -0.46
N GLU A 65 -2.70 0.08 -1.42
CA GLU A 65 -1.53 0.88 -1.84
C GLU A 65 -0.90 1.70 -0.73
N LYS A 66 -1.67 2.04 0.32
CA LYS A 66 -1.22 2.94 1.39
C LYS A 66 -0.57 2.21 2.55
N VAL A 67 -0.55 0.88 2.55
CA VAL A 67 -0.04 0.09 3.67
C VAL A 67 1.49 0.09 3.72
N CYS A 68 2.14 -0.34 2.64
CA CYS A 68 3.59 -0.29 2.48
C CYS A 68 3.97 -0.37 1.00
N LEU A 69 5.23 -0.04 0.66
CA LEU A 69 5.74 -0.08 -0.72
C LEU A 69 5.51 -1.44 -1.40
N ARG A 70 5.73 -2.53 -0.66
CA ARG A 70 5.53 -3.88 -1.20
C ARG A 70 4.07 -4.14 -1.61
N TRP A 71 3.10 -3.64 -0.84
CA TRP A 71 1.69 -3.82 -1.18
C TRP A 71 1.30 -2.94 -2.36
N GLN A 72 1.83 -1.72 -2.42
CA GLN A 72 1.68 -0.84 -3.57
C GLN A 72 2.18 -1.51 -4.86
N ASP A 73 3.37 -2.10 -4.85
CA ASP A 73 3.94 -2.78 -6.02
C ASP A 73 3.05 -3.93 -6.51
N ILE A 74 2.54 -4.75 -5.58
CA ILE A 74 1.63 -5.85 -5.90
C ILE A 74 0.32 -5.29 -6.49
N VAL A 75 -0.29 -4.32 -5.83
CA VAL A 75 -1.58 -3.75 -6.25
C VAL A 75 -1.49 -3.08 -7.61
N TRP A 76 -0.36 -2.41 -7.91
CA TRP A 76 -0.10 -1.81 -9.21
C TRP A 76 0.07 -2.83 -10.33
N GLY A 77 0.71 -3.97 -10.06
CA GLY A 77 0.90 -5.03 -11.05
C GLY A 77 -0.34 -5.89 -11.31
N CYS A 78 -1.37 -5.78 -10.47
CA CYS A 78 -2.48 -6.73 -10.42
C CYS A 78 -3.76 -6.14 -11.00
N ALA A 79 -3.90 -6.24 -12.31
CA ALA A 79 -5.06 -5.75 -13.07
C ALA A 79 -6.41 -6.20 -12.51
N ALA A 80 -6.53 -7.45 -12.04
CA ALA A 80 -7.77 -8.02 -11.52
C ALA A 80 -8.34 -7.28 -10.29
N LEU A 81 -7.50 -6.60 -9.50
CA LEU A 81 -7.95 -5.79 -8.36
C LEU A 81 -8.72 -4.54 -8.82
N TRP A 82 -8.41 -4.05 -10.02
CA TRP A 82 -8.99 -2.85 -10.60
C TRP A 82 -10.23 -3.12 -11.45
N SER A 83 -10.53 -4.40 -11.69
CA SER A 83 -11.53 -4.83 -12.67
C SER A 83 -12.97 -4.76 -12.19
N THR A 84 -13.21 -4.63 -10.89
CA THR A 84 -14.56 -4.60 -10.30
C THR A 84 -14.75 -3.35 -9.47
N PHE A 85 -15.54 -2.39 -9.95
CA PHE A 85 -15.79 -1.12 -9.25
C PHE A 85 -17.15 -0.52 -9.60
N LYS A 86 -17.55 0.51 -8.87
CA LYS A 86 -18.71 1.35 -9.21
C LYS A 86 -18.32 2.81 -9.42
N VAL A 87 -19.15 3.51 -10.16
CA VAL A 87 -19.03 4.94 -10.43
C VAL A 87 -20.30 5.60 -9.92
N ASP A 88 -20.26 6.00 -8.65
CA ASP A 88 -21.37 6.68 -7.98
C ASP A 88 -21.11 8.18 -7.85
N LYS A 89 -22.19 8.94 -7.59
CA LYS A 89 -22.07 10.35 -7.22
C LYS A 89 -21.24 10.46 -5.94
N ALA A 90 -20.02 10.96 -6.08
CA ALA A 90 -19.15 11.25 -4.95
C ALA A 90 -19.00 12.78 -4.75
N PRO A 91 -18.52 13.24 -3.59
CA PRO A 91 -18.27 14.65 -3.33
C PRO A 91 -17.07 15.22 -4.12
N ARG A 92 -16.43 14.45 -5.01
CA ARG A 92 -15.24 14.91 -5.74
C ARG A 92 -15.59 16.00 -6.76
N PRO A 93 -14.66 16.95 -7.00
CA PRO A 93 -14.78 17.89 -8.11
C PRO A 93 -15.00 17.17 -9.43
N LYS A 94 -15.97 17.64 -10.23
CA LYS A 94 -16.33 17.06 -11.54
C LYS A 94 -15.14 16.94 -12.51
N ALA A 95 -14.09 17.75 -12.33
CA ALA A 95 -12.88 17.73 -13.13
C ALA A 95 -11.92 16.55 -12.81
N ILE A 96 -12.00 15.98 -11.60
CA ILE A 96 -11.09 14.91 -11.16
C ILE A 96 -11.65 13.53 -11.50
N GLY A 97 -12.98 13.37 -11.48
CA GLY A 97 -13.64 12.08 -11.68
C GLY A 97 -13.24 11.37 -12.99
N PRO A 98 -13.25 12.04 -14.15
CA PRO A 98 -12.82 11.41 -15.41
C PRO A 98 -11.37 10.92 -15.39
N LYS A 99 -10.47 11.62 -14.67
CA LYS A 99 -9.07 11.19 -14.54
C LYS A 99 -8.96 9.93 -13.69
N LEU A 100 -9.63 9.89 -12.54
CA LEU A 100 -9.62 8.70 -11.68
C LEU A 100 -10.24 7.48 -12.37
N LEU A 101 -11.31 7.69 -13.13
CA LEU A 101 -11.90 6.63 -13.95
C LEU A 101 -10.90 6.15 -15.01
N LEU A 102 -10.26 7.07 -15.72
CA LEU A 102 -9.26 6.72 -16.72
C LEU A 102 -8.08 5.96 -16.11
N ASP A 103 -7.58 6.39 -14.95
CA ASP A 103 -6.49 5.73 -14.24
C ASP A 103 -6.88 4.31 -13.83
N ALA A 104 -8.10 4.12 -13.31
CA ALA A 104 -8.62 2.79 -12.98
C ALA A 104 -8.72 1.90 -14.23
N LEU A 105 -9.28 2.42 -15.33
CA LEU A 105 -9.39 1.71 -16.61
C LEU A 105 -8.03 1.38 -17.22
N GLN A 106 -7.02 2.21 -17.04
CA GLN A 106 -5.66 1.91 -17.49
C GLN A 106 -5.07 0.75 -16.70
N ARG A 107 -5.34 0.69 -15.40
CA ARG A 107 -4.83 -0.36 -14.50
C ARG A 107 -5.50 -1.72 -14.71
N THR A 108 -6.71 -1.76 -15.25
CA THR A 108 -7.40 -3.02 -15.55
C THR A 108 -6.75 -3.80 -16.69
N GLY A 109 -5.94 -3.15 -17.53
CA GLY A 109 -5.19 -3.80 -18.61
C GLY A 109 -6.07 -4.70 -19.48
N GLN A 110 -5.76 -6.00 -19.51
CA GLN A 110 -6.50 -7.03 -20.26
C GLN A 110 -7.46 -7.85 -19.39
N SER A 111 -7.69 -7.47 -18.13
CA SER A 111 -8.61 -8.18 -17.24
C SER A 111 -10.06 -7.90 -17.62
N GLU A 112 -10.93 -8.89 -17.43
CA GLU A 112 -12.37 -8.74 -17.67
C GLU A 112 -12.97 -7.68 -16.74
N LEU A 113 -13.57 -6.65 -17.33
CA LEU A 113 -14.13 -5.51 -16.63
C LEU A 113 -15.57 -5.75 -16.20
N SER A 114 -15.87 -5.48 -14.92
CA SER A 114 -17.22 -5.48 -14.35
C SER A 114 -17.43 -4.19 -13.57
N PHE A 115 -18.22 -3.24 -14.10
CA PHE A 115 -18.49 -2.01 -13.36
C PHE A 115 -19.90 -1.50 -13.58
N THR A 116 -20.39 -0.75 -12.59
CA THR A 116 -21.73 -0.14 -12.61
C THR A 116 -21.62 1.37 -12.55
N ILE A 117 -22.38 2.08 -13.39
CA ILE A 117 -22.51 3.54 -13.36
C ILE A 117 -23.90 3.90 -12.83
N HIS A 118 -23.95 4.66 -11.74
CA HIS A 118 -25.21 5.16 -11.19
C HIS A 118 -25.48 6.60 -11.65
N LEU A 119 -26.44 6.75 -12.56
CA LEU A 119 -26.88 8.06 -13.05
C LEU A 119 -28.03 8.57 -12.19
N SER A 120 -27.76 9.51 -11.28
CA SER A 120 -28.84 10.20 -10.57
C SER A 120 -29.41 11.33 -11.43
N ASN A 121 -30.68 11.26 -11.82
CA ASN A 121 -31.40 12.39 -12.37
C ASN A 121 -31.75 13.34 -11.21
N THR A 122 -30.94 14.37 -10.98
CA THR A 122 -31.34 15.46 -10.08
C THR A 122 -32.32 16.35 -10.86
N PRO A 123 -33.62 16.40 -10.51
CA PRO A 123 -34.52 17.38 -11.13
C PRO A 123 -33.98 18.78 -10.85
N ALA A 124 -33.91 19.60 -11.89
CA ALA A 124 -33.56 21.01 -11.75
C ALA A 124 -34.57 21.66 -10.78
N CYS A 125 -34.06 22.24 -9.69
CA CYS A 125 -34.83 23.17 -8.86
C CYS A 125 -34.87 24.54 -9.55
#